data_AF-A0A1Q6NF83-F1
#
_entry.id   AF-A0A1Q6NF83-F1
#
_cell.length_a   1.000
_cell.length_b   1.000
_cell.length_c   1.000
_cell.angle_alpha   90.00
_cell.angle_beta   90.00
_cell.angle_gamma   90.00
#
_symmetry.space_group_name_H-M   'P 1'
#
loop_
_entity.id
_entity.type
_entity.pdbx_description
1 polymer ?
#
loop_
_entity_poly.entity_id
_entity_poly.type
_entity_poly.pdbx_seq_one_letter_code
_entity_poly.pdbx_strand_id
1 'polypeptide(L)'
;MQYEFLKNFPRRMKNVGLYAVIVQNSVQKLSWKQYGFTKFDEQINLLFIVLLYIMEQSLKEEKCTMDDIATYVDTINVQYMQKDISYEQCRKLFKMQAIKHH
;
A
#
# COMPACT_ATOMS: atom_id res chain seq x y z
N MET A 1 -3.23 -9.50 30.25
CA MET A 1 -2.63 -8.49 29.36
C MET A 1 -3.32 -8.63 28.01
N GLN A 2 -4.17 -7.69 27.60
CA GLN A 2 -4.77 -7.70 26.25
C GLN A 2 -3.86 -6.87 25.34
N TYR A 3 -3.40 -7.47 24.25
CA TYR A 3 -2.68 -6.74 23.21
C TYR A 3 -3.63 -5.79 22.51
N GLU A 4 -3.53 -4.49 22.79
CA GLU A 4 -4.44 -3.47 22.23
C GLU A 4 -4.47 -3.49 20.69
N PHE A 5 -3.32 -3.76 20.06
CA PHE A 5 -3.21 -3.90 18.61
C PHE A 5 -3.99 -5.11 18.04
N LEU A 6 -4.40 -6.06 18.88
CA LEU A 6 -5.23 -7.22 18.51
C LEU A 6 -6.72 -7.04 18.83
N LYS A 7 -7.16 -5.87 19.34
CA LYS A 7 -8.59 -5.59 19.56
C LYS A 7 -9.38 -5.80 18.26
N ASN A 8 -10.49 -6.54 18.29
CA ASN A 8 -11.22 -6.97 17.07
C ASN A 8 -10.41 -7.93 16.17
N PHE A 9 -9.67 -8.87 16.76
CA PHE A 9 -8.79 -9.81 16.09
C PHE A 9 -9.35 -10.44 14.79
N PRO A 10 -10.58 -11.00 14.74
CA PRO A 10 -11.07 -11.63 13.52
C PRO A 10 -11.22 -10.66 12.34
N ARG A 11 -11.60 -9.41 12.62
CA ARG A 11 -11.68 -8.35 11.60
C ARG A 11 -10.28 -7.99 11.10
N ARG A 12 -9.31 -7.88 12.00
CA ARG A 12 -7.90 -7.59 11.65
C ARG A 12 -7.27 -8.70 10.83
N MET A 13 -7.46 -9.95 11.21
CA MET A 13 -6.90 -11.10 10.47
C MET A 13 -7.49 -11.25 9.07
N LYS A 14 -8.77 -10.90 8.87
CA LYS A 14 -9.35 -10.81 7.52
C LYS A 14 -8.64 -9.78 6.65
N ASN A 15 -8.32 -8.60 7.20
CA ASN A 15 -7.56 -7.59 6.48
C ASN A 15 -6.14 -8.07 6.16
N VAL A 16 -5.44 -8.69 7.12
CA VAL A 16 -4.11 -9.28 6.89
C VAL A 16 -4.13 -10.32 5.77
N GLY A 17 -5.13 -11.21 5.76
CA GLY A 17 -5.30 -12.19 4.69
C GLY A 17 -5.55 -11.53 3.33
N LEU A 18 -6.40 -10.50 3.28
CA LEU A 18 -6.63 -9.71 2.07
C LEU A 18 -5.34 -9.04 1.56
N TYR A 19 -4.52 -8.52 2.47
CA TYR A 19 -3.25 -7.88 2.15
C TYR A 19 -2.22 -8.85 1.59
N ALA A 20 -2.13 -10.06 2.14
CA ALA A 20 -1.25 -11.10 1.60
C ALA A 20 -1.60 -11.44 0.13
N VAL A 21 -2.90 -11.52 -0.18
CA VAL A 21 -3.38 -11.73 -1.55
C VAL A 21 -3.04 -10.54 -2.47
N ILE A 22 -3.19 -9.30 -1.98
CA ILE A 22 -2.80 -8.10 -2.73
C ILE A 22 -1.32 -8.10 -3.06
N VAL A 23 -0.47 -8.41 -2.08
CA VAL A 23 0.98 -8.48 -2.26
C VAL A 23 1.35 -9.54 -3.29
N GLN A 24 0.80 -10.75 -3.17
CA GLN A 24 1.02 -11.84 -4.12
C GLN A 24 0.64 -11.44 -5.55
N ASN A 25 -0.52 -10.80 -5.73
CA ASN A 25 -1.02 -10.38 -7.03
C ASN A 25 -0.28 -9.17 -7.63
N SER A 26 0.35 -8.36 -6.79
CA SER A 26 1.03 -7.13 -7.22
C SER A 26 2.47 -7.40 -7.63
N VAL A 27 3.20 -8.20 -6.84
CA VAL A 27 4.63 -8.44 -7.05
C VAL A 27 4.91 -9.28 -8.31
N GLN A 28 3.94 -10.07 -8.78
CA GLN A 28 4.06 -10.83 -10.03
C GLN A 28 3.91 -9.97 -11.30
N LYS A 29 3.51 -8.69 -11.20
CA LYS A 29 3.33 -7.83 -12.36
C LYS A 29 4.67 -7.20 -12.79
N LEU A 30 5.01 -7.29 -14.08
CA LEU A 30 6.24 -6.70 -14.62
C LEU A 30 6.25 -5.15 -14.62
N SER A 31 5.11 -4.52 -14.36
CA SER A 31 4.92 -3.07 -14.45
C SER A 31 5.68 -2.25 -13.40
N TRP A 32 6.21 -2.84 -12.32
CA TRP A 32 6.98 -2.09 -11.31
C TRP A 32 8.29 -1.52 -11.86
N LYS A 33 8.92 -2.23 -12.79
CA LYS A 33 10.19 -1.83 -13.41
C LYS A 33 10.08 -0.51 -14.16
N GLN A 34 8.92 -0.22 -14.77
CA GLN A 34 8.69 1.03 -15.52
C GLN A 34 8.61 2.28 -14.61
N TYR A 35 8.48 2.06 -13.30
CA TYR A 35 8.45 3.10 -12.26
C TYR A 35 9.72 3.11 -11.40
N GLY A 36 10.78 2.42 -11.82
CA GLY A 36 12.06 2.40 -11.10
C GLY A 36 12.13 1.45 -9.90
N PHE A 37 11.10 0.61 -9.67
CA PHE A 37 11.09 -0.43 -8.64
C PHE A 37 11.56 -1.77 -9.23
N THR A 38 12.87 -1.98 -9.19
CA THR A 38 13.49 -3.16 -9.83
C THR A 38 13.76 -4.30 -8.85
N LYS A 39 14.00 -3.98 -7.57
CA LYS A 39 14.27 -4.97 -6.53
C LYS A 39 12.98 -5.43 -5.85
N PHE A 40 12.94 -6.71 -5.51
CA PHE A 40 11.76 -7.34 -4.90
C PHE A 40 11.45 -6.76 -3.51
N ASP A 41 12.48 -6.51 -2.70
CA ASP A 41 12.36 -5.90 -1.38
C ASP A 41 11.78 -4.48 -1.46
N GLU A 42 12.19 -3.66 -2.43
CA GLU A 42 11.61 -2.33 -2.65
C GLU A 42 10.12 -2.39 -2.99
N GLN A 43 9.71 -3.33 -3.85
CA GLN A 43 8.31 -3.52 -4.24
C GLN A 43 7.46 -3.97 -3.02
N ILE A 44 7.99 -4.90 -2.23
CA ILE A 44 7.36 -5.36 -0.99
C ILE A 44 7.24 -4.21 0.01
N ASN A 45 8.32 -3.46 0.24
CA ASN A 45 8.33 -2.35 1.21
C ASN A 45 7.30 -1.27 0.85
N LEU A 46 7.20 -0.89 -0.43
CA LEU A 46 6.20 0.07 -0.88
C LEU A 46 4.76 -0.44 -0.67
N LEU A 47 4.51 -1.72 -0.95
CA LEU A 47 3.20 -2.32 -0.67
C LEU A 47 2.88 -2.30 0.83
N PHE A 48 3.83 -2.69 1.70
CA PHE A 48 3.62 -2.68 3.15
C PHE A 48 3.40 -1.28 3.71
N ILE A 49 4.12 -0.28 3.20
CA ILE A 49 3.94 1.13 3.58
C ILE A 49 2.49 1.59 3.30
N VAL A 50 1.96 1.26 2.12
CA VAL A 50 0.56 1.59 1.74
C VAL A 50 -0.45 0.83 2.61
N LEU A 51 -0.18 -0.45 2.89
CA LEU A 51 -1.02 -1.25 3.76
C LEU A 51 -1.05 -0.71 5.19
N LEU A 52 0.09 -0.27 5.72
CA LEU A 52 0.20 0.36 7.04
C LEU A 52 -0.64 1.63 7.11
N TYR A 53 -0.57 2.47 6.06
CA TYR A 53 -1.39 3.66 5.96
C TYR A 53 -2.89 3.33 5.94
N ILE A 54 -3.33 2.40 5.09
CA ILE A 54 -4.74 1.97 5.03
C ILE A 54 -5.22 1.43 6.39
N MET A 55 -4.37 0.65 7.07
CA MET A 55 -4.68 0.16 8.42
C MET A 55 -4.82 1.30 9.41
N GLU A 56 -3.93 2.28 9.39
CA GLU A 56 -4.00 3.46 10.27
C GLU A 56 -5.29 4.27 10.03
N GLN A 57 -5.63 4.54 8.77
CA GLN A 57 -6.88 5.21 8.40
C GLN A 57 -8.11 4.41 8.84
N SER A 58 -8.10 3.09 8.66
CA SER A 58 -9.16 2.20 9.15
C SER A 58 -9.30 2.19 10.67
N LEU A 59 -8.23 2.46 11.43
CA LEU A 59 -8.29 2.56 12.90
C LEU A 59 -8.90 3.87 13.37
N LYS A 60 -8.66 4.94 12.61
CA LYS A 60 -9.28 6.26 12.82
C LYS A 60 -10.74 6.32 12.36
N GLU A 61 -11.23 5.25 11.72
CA GLU A 61 -12.54 5.19 11.06
C GLU A 61 -12.69 6.28 9.96
N GLU A 62 -11.56 6.72 9.42
CA GLU A 62 -11.50 7.73 8.36
C GLU A 62 -11.61 7.08 6.99
N LYS A 63 -12.22 7.80 6.04
CA LYS A 63 -12.31 7.34 4.66
C LYS A 63 -10.94 7.47 4.01
N CYS A 64 -10.36 6.37 3.56
CA CYS A 64 -9.12 6.35 2.80
C CYS A 64 -9.45 6.25 1.30
N THR A 65 -9.29 7.35 0.56
CA THR A 65 -9.48 7.38 -0.90
C THR A 65 -8.19 7.02 -1.65
N MET A 66 -8.32 6.76 -2.95
CA MET A 66 -7.15 6.51 -3.81
C MET A 66 -6.25 7.75 -3.92
N ASP A 67 -6.82 8.96 -3.85
CA ASP A 67 -6.04 10.20 -3.91
C ASP A 67 -5.27 10.44 -2.60
N ASP A 68 -5.82 10.01 -1.46
CA ASP A 68 -5.10 10.01 -0.17
C ASP A 68 -3.90 9.06 -0.20
N ILE A 69 -4.07 7.86 -0.77
CA ILE A 69 -2.98 6.89 -0.94
C ILE A 69 -1.93 7.44 -1.89
N ALA A 70 -2.33 8.04 -3.03
CA ALA A 70 -1.40 8.62 -3.98
C ALA A 70 -0.58 9.76 -3.36
N THR A 71 -1.22 10.63 -2.58
CA THR A 71 -0.57 11.74 -1.86
C THR A 71 0.41 11.21 -0.81
N TYR A 72 0.02 10.18 -0.06
CA TYR A 72 0.88 9.53 0.92
C TYR A 72 2.12 8.91 0.25
N VAL A 73 1.94 8.17 -0.85
CA VAL A 73 3.08 7.56 -1.56
C VAL A 73 3.99 8.61 -2.19
N ASP A 74 3.44 9.68 -2.76
CA ASP A 74 4.25 10.78 -3.28
C ASP A 74 5.12 11.40 -2.17
N THR A 75 4.53 11.62 -0.99
CA THR A 75 5.25 12.08 0.20
C THR A 75 6.39 11.12 0.58
N ILE A 76 6.12 9.81 0.64
CA ILE A 76 7.14 8.79 0.95
C ILE A 76 8.21 8.72 -0.14
N ASN A 77 7.83 8.87 -1.40
CA ASN A 77 8.77 8.87 -2.51
C ASN A 77 9.74 10.04 -2.41
N VAL A 78 9.23 11.26 -2.23
CA VAL A 78 10.05 12.47 -2.08
C VAL A 78 10.96 12.37 -0.86
N GLN A 79 10.45 11.86 0.26
CA GLN A 79 11.20 11.82 1.52
C GLN A 79 12.22 10.69 1.60
N TYR A 80 11.90 9.50 1.07
CA TYR A 80 12.68 8.28 1.37
C TYR A 80 13.09 7.48 0.13
N MET A 81 12.20 7.29 -0.86
CA MET A 81 12.48 6.38 -1.98
C MET A 81 13.25 7.03 -3.13
N GLN A 82 13.10 8.35 -3.29
CA GLN A 82 13.76 9.20 -4.28
C GLN A 82 13.72 8.63 -5.71
N LYS A 83 12.59 8.00 -6.08
CA LYS A 83 12.37 7.52 -7.45
C LYS A 83 11.92 8.68 -8.33
N ASP A 84 12.41 8.71 -9.56
CA ASP A 84 11.99 9.66 -10.59
C ASP A 84 10.62 9.26 -11.16
N ILE A 85 9.58 9.52 -10.36
CA ILE A 85 8.18 9.25 -10.70
C ILE A 85 7.34 10.47 -10.34
N SER A 86 6.42 10.84 -11.23
CA SER A 86 5.47 11.92 -11.00
C SER A 86 4.29 11.47 -10.14
N TYR A 87 3.57 12.42 -9.54
CA TYR A 87 2.33 12.16 -8.82
C TYR A 87 1.31 11.37 -9.67
N GLU A 88 1.18 11.68 -10.96
CA GLU A 88 0.30 10.92 -11.87
C GLU A 88 0.76 9.47 -12.06
N GLN A 89 2.08 9.25 -12.12
CA GLN A 89 2.66 7.91 -12.22
C GLN A 89 2.44 7.14 -10.91
N CYS A 90 2.57 7.78 -9.74
CA CYS A 90 2.19 7.21 -8.44
C CYS A 90 0.72 6.77 -8.44
N ARG A 91 -0.18 7.65 -8.89
CA ARG A 91 -1.61 7.34 -8.98
C ARG A 91 -1.92 6.17 -9.91
N LYS A 92 -1.24 6.09 -11.07
CA LYS A 92 -1.36 4.98 -12.03
C LYS A 92 -0.81 3.67 -11.48
N LEU A 93 0.34 3.71 -10.80
CA LEU A 93 0.97 2.56 -10.17
C LEU A 93 -0.03 1.87 -9.24
N PHE A 94 -0.68 2.57 -8.33
CA PHE A 94 -1.62 1.92 -7.39
C PHE A 94 -2.94 1.53 -8.03
N LYS A 95 -3.48 2.35 -8.95
CA LYS A 95 -4.67 1.97 -9.72
C LYS A 95 -4.49 0.66 -10.50
N MET A 96 -3.26 0.35 -10.93
CA MET A 96 -2.92 -0.92 -11.61
C MET A 96 -2.66 -2.10 -10.67
N GLN A 97 -2.24 -1.85 -9.43
CA GLN A 97 -1.75 -2.89 -8.51
C GLN A 97 -2.83 -3.41 -7.55
N ALA A 98 -3.61 -2.53 -6.91
CA ALA A 98 -4.79 -2.83 -6.10
C ALA A 98 -5.48 -1.48 -5.87
N ILE A 99 -6.75 -1.25 -6.22
CA ILE A 99 -7.95 -1.62 -5.47
C ILE A 99 -9.11 -1.68 -6.48
N LYS A 100 -9.51 -2.87 -6.98
CA LYS A 100 -10.76 -3.02 -7.76
C LYS A 100 -11.95 -3.45 -6.90
N HIS A 101 -11.75 -3.66 -5.61
CA HIS A 101 -12.72 -4.31 -4.72
C HIS A 101 -12.92 -3.61 -3.36
N HIS A 102 -12.64 -2.31 -3.26
CA HIS A 102 -13.34 -1.46 -2.29
C HIS A 102 -14.46 -0.72 -3.00
#